data_AF-A0A162UGJ3-F1
#
_entry.id   AF-A0A162UGJ3-F1
#
_cell.length_a   1.000
_cell.length_b   1.000
_cell.length_c   1.000
_cell.angle_alpha   90.00
_cell.angle_beta   90.00
_cell.angle_gamma   90.00
#
_symmetry.space_group_name_H-M   'P 1'
#
loop_
_entity.id
_entity.type
_entity.pdbx_description
1 polymer ?
#
loop_
_entity_poly.entity_id
_entity_poly.type
_entity_poly.pdbx_seq_one_letter_code
_entity_poly.pdbx_strand_id
1 'polypeptide(L)'
;MFFILRKKGIILVIIICFTIVTYGFVNISNSLPKFIKDRSSLKINYTLSPFDFRMDLHGYSFYVNKKVVENMKSSSERLLVNIEDGFQKSTSKIMNKTSNFINNTTNVFKNLEDKIGNKIQNKVK
;
A
#
# COMPACT_ATOMS: atom_id res chain seq x y z
N MET A 1 -6.91 12.62 16.30
CA MET A 1 -6.45 12.48 14.89
C MET A 1 -5.06 13.07 14.65
N PHE A 2 -4.77 14.30 15.11
CA PHE A 2 -3.46 14.97 14.97
C PHE A 2 -2.26 14.20 15.56
N PHE A 3 -2.46 13.48 16.66
CA PHE A 3 -1.41 12.70 17.32
C PHE A 3 -0.97 11.46 16.53
N ILE A 4 -1.89 10.85 15.76
CA ILE A 4 -1.61 9.67 14.92
C ILE A 4 -0.77 10.08 13.70
N LEU A 5 -1.03 11.26 13.12
CA LEU A 5 -0.23 11.83 12.03
C LEU A 5 1.22 12.11 12.48
N ARG A 6 1.43 12.61 13.70
CA ARG A 6 2.78 12.82 14.27
C ARG A 6 3.54 11.52 14.49
N LYS A 7 2.90 10.47 15.00
CA LYS A 7 3.54 9.15 15.16
C LYS A 7 3.97 8.55 13.82
N LYS A 8 3.13 8.67 12.78
CA LYS A 8 3.46 8.22 11.41
C LYS A 8 4.65 9.00 10.82
N GLY A 9 4.72 10.31 11.07
CA GLY A 9 5.85 11.13 10.65
C GLY A 9 7.17 10.73 11.32
N ILE A 10 7.15 10.46 12.63
CA ILE A 10 8.34 9.99 13.36
C ILE A 10 8.81 8.63 12.82
N ILE A 11 7.90 7.69 12.58
CA ILE A 11 8.24 6.38 12.00
C ILE A 11 8.89 6.56 10.62
N LEU A 12 8.35 7.44 9.78
CA LEU A 12 8.91 7.72 8.45
C LEU A 12 10.32 8.31 8.54
N VAL A 13 10.57 9.23 9.46
CA VAL A 13 11.92 9.80 9.70
C VAL A 13 12.89 8.71 10.18
N ILE A 14 12.47 7.82 11.07
CA ILE A 14 13.30 6.70 11.55
C ILE A 14 13.67 5.78 10.38
N ILE A 15 12.70 5.44 9.51
CA ILE A 15 12.94 4.59 8.33
C ILE A 15 13.95 5.24 7.38
N ILE A 16 13.79 6.53 7.09
CA ILE A 16 14.71 7.28 6.21
C ILE A 16 16.11 7.30 6.81
N CYS A 17 16.22 7.64 8.11
CA CYS A 17 17.51 7.68 8.80
C CYS A 17 18.20 6.32 8.81
N PHE A 18 17.46 5.25 9.11
CA PHE A 18 17.96 3.88 9.06
C PHE A 18 18.45 3.49 7.65
N THR A 19 17.72 3.90 6.61
CA THR A 19 18.11 3.65 5.21
C THR A 19 19.42 4.36 4.85
N ILE A 20 19.61 5.61 5.29
CA ILE A 20 20.85 6.36 5.05
C ILE A 20 22.04 5.69 5.75
N VAL A 21 21.88 5.31 7.03
CA VAL A 21 22.94 4.65 7.81
C VAL A 21 23.32 3.31 7.21
N THR A 22 22.33 2.48 6.85
CA THR A 22 22.58 1.17 6.22
C THR A 22 23.23 1.32 4.85
N TYR A 23 22.80 2.28 4.02
CA TYR A 23 23.45 2.56 2.74
C TYR A 23 24.92 2.97 2.91
N GLY A 24 25.21 3.87 3.86
CA GLY A 24 26.58 4.26 4.19
C GLY A 24 27.42 3.08 4.66
N PHE A 25 26.87 2.24 5.55
CA PHE A 25 27.53 1.05 6.05
C PHE A 25 27.85 0.05 4.92
N VAL A 26 26.91 -0.20 4.00
CA VAL A 26 27.12 -1.09 2.86
C VAL A 26 28.16 -0.53 1.90
N ASN A 27 28.12 0.78 1.60
CA ASN A 27 29.06 1.41 0.70
C ASN A 27 30.50 1.36 1.23
N ILE A 28 30.68 1.66 2.52
CA ILE A 28 31.98 1.55 3.20
C ILE A 28 32.41 0.08 3.24
N SER A 29 31.53 -0.81 3.69
CA SER A 29 31.79 -2.26 3.74
C SER A 29 32.24 -2.82 2.39
N ASN A 30 31.67 -2.32 1.29
CA ASN A 30 32.05 -2.74 -0.05
C ASN A 30 33.37 -2.10 -0.54
N SER A 31 33.75 -0.91 -0.07
CA SER A 31 35.04 -0.30 -0.42
C SER A 31 36.22 -0.87 0.37
N LEU A 32 35.98 -1.67 1.42
CA LEU A 32 37.06 -2.36 2.13
C LEU A 32 37.82 -3.33 1.19
N PRO A 33 39.16 -3.32 1.24
CA PRO A 33 39.97 -4.25 0.45
C PRO A 33 39.76 -5.70 0.90
N LYS A 34 39.91 -6.63 -0.06
CA LYS A 34 39.59 -8.07 0.10
C LYS A 34 40.24 -8.69 1.34
N PHE A 35 41.47 -8.32 1.67
CA PHE A 35 42.20 -8.86 2.82
C PHE A 35 41.53 -8.57 4.19
N ILE A 36 40.73 -7.51 4.31
CA ILE A 36 39.96 -7.21 5.54
C ILE A 36 38.63 -7.95 5.52
N LYS A 37 37.96 -8.00 4.36
CA LYS A 37 36.71 -8.75 4.16
C LYS A 37 36.89 -10.25 4.41
N ASP A 38 38.02 -10.82 3.99
CA ASP A 38 38.29 -12.26 4.11
C ASP A 38 38.52 -12.70 5.56
N ARG A 39 39.02 -11.78 6.40
CA ARG A 39 39.24 -12.00 7.85
C ARG A 39 38.05 -11.59 8.72
N SER A 40 37.05 -10.93 8.13
CA SER A 40 35.85 -10.49 8.83
C SER A 40 34.85 -11.64 8.98
N SER A 41 34.22 -11.71 10.15
CA SER A 41 33.09 -12.60 10.42
C SER A 41 31.81 -12.16 9.72
N LEU A 42 31.78 -10.93 9.21
CA LEU A 42 30.72 -10.34 8.38
C LEU A 42 31.26 -10.07 6.97
N LYS A 43 30.66 -10.71 5.97
CA LYS A 43 31.01 -10.58 4.55
C LYS A 43 29.80 -10.08 3.78
N ILE A 44 29.89 -8.90 3.19
CA ILE A 44 28.85 -8.35 2.33
C ILE A 44 29.40 -8.26 0.91
N ASN A 45 28.71 -8.90 -0.02
CA ASN A 45 28.98 -8.82 -1.45
C ASN A 45 27.70 -8.41 -2.17
N TYR A 46 27.79 -7.43 -3.06
CA TYR A 46 26.67 -7.09 -3.92
C TYR A 46 27.13 -6.82 -5.36
N THR A 47 26.28 -7.19 -6.31
CA THR A 47 26.37 -6.84 -7.72
C THR A 47 25.07 -6.16 -8.12
N LEU A 48 25.17 -5.02 -8.80
CA LEU A 48 24.00 -4.23 -9.23
C LEU A 48 23.32 -4.85 -10.47
N SER A 49 24.10 -5.39 -11.41
CA SER A 49 23.58 -6.01 -12.63
C SER A 49 24.41 -7.24 -13.03
N PRO A 50 23.83 -8.46 -12.99
CA PRO A 50 22.51 -8.77 -12.44
C PRO A 50 22.46 -8.50 -10.92
N PHE A 51 21.28 -8.14 -10.39
CA PHE A 51 21.13 -7.91 -8.95
C PHE A 51 21.42 -9.20 -8.18
N ASP A 52 22.46 -9.15 -7.35
CA ASP A 52 22.89 -10.25 -6.49
C ASP A 52 23.41 -9.63 -5.19
N PHE A 53 22.80 -9.95 -4.05
CA PHE A 53 23.20 -9.50 -2.73
C PHE A 53 23.41 -10.71 -1.82
N ARG A 54 24.59 -10.79 -1.22
CA ARG A 54 24.95 -11.83 -0.26
C ARG A 54 25.54 -11.19 0.99
N MET A 55 25.03 -11.60 2.14
CA MET A 55 25.56 -11.24 3.44
C MET A 55 25.79 -12.51 4.25
N ASP A 56 27.04 -12.80 4.59
CA ASP A 56 27.41 -13.90 5.48
C ASP A 56 27.81 -13.34 6.84
N LEU A 57 27.24 -13.89 7.91
CA LEU A 57 27.52 -13.52 9.29
C LEU A 57 27.64 -14.77 10.16
N HIS A 58 28.85 -15.08 10.63
CA HIS A 58 29.10 -16.11 11.66
C HIS A 58 28.37 -17.47 11.42
N GLY A 59 28.34 -17.93 10.17
CA GLY A 59 27.70 -19.20 9.77
C GLY A 59 26.27 -19.07 9.23
N TYR A 60 25.66 -17.88 9.31
CA TYR A 60 24.41 -17.56 8.63
C TYR A 60 24.68 -16.87 7.30
N SER A 61 24.03 -17.31 6.22
CA SER A 61 24.10 -16.67 4.91
C SER A 61 22.73 -16.14 4.49
N PHE A 62 22.63 -14.83 4.29
CA PHE A 62 21.47 -14.19 3.70
C PHE A 62 21.76 -13.90 2.23
N TYR A 63 20.90 -14.41 1.34
CA TYR A 63 21.10 -14.33 -0.10
C TYR A 63 19.83 -13.85 -0.80
N VAL A 64 19.94 -12.76 -1.54
CA VAL A 64 18.87 -12.20 -2.37
C VAL A 64 19.40 -12.01 -3.77
N ASN A 65 18.78 -12.68 -4.74
CA ASN A 65 19.14 -12.54 -6.14
C ASN A 65 17.99 -11.95 -6.96
N LYS A 66 18.28 -11.67 -8.23
CA LYS A 66 17.31 -11.17 -9.20
C LYS A 66 16.01 -11.98 -9.24
N LYS A 67 16.06 -13.31 -9.14
CA LYS A 67 14.85 -14.16 -9.15
C LYS A 67 13.96 -13.92 -7.94
N VAL A 68 14.56 -13.78 -6.74
CA VAL A 68 13.80 -13.46 -5.51
C VAL A 68 13.13 -12.11 -5.65
N VAL A 69 13.84 -11.10 -6.18
CA VAL A 69 13.30 -9.76 -6.40
C VAL A 69 12.17 -9.78 -7.46
N GLU A 70 12.34 -10.50 -8.56
CA GLU A 70 11.31 -10.65 -9.60
C GLU A 70 10.05 -11.34 -9.07
N ASN A 71 10.19 -12.40 -8.27
CA ASN A 71 9.07 -13.09 -7.64
C ASN A 71 8.33 -12.19 -6.62
N MET A 72 9.08 -11.41 -5.85
CA MET A 72 8.50 -10.40 -4.95
C MET A 72 7.72 -9.34 -5.75
N LYS A 73 8.28 -8.86 -6.87
CA LYS A 73 7.63 -7.91 -7.76
C LYS A 73 6.30 -8.47 -8.29
N SER A 74 6.31 -9.66 -8.90
CA SER A 74 5.10 -10.28 -9.43
C SER A 74 4.04 -10.54 -8.36
N SER A 75 4.47 -10.90 -7.14
CA SER A 75 3.55 -11.13 -6.02
C SER A 75 2.94 -9.82 -5.54
N SER A 76 3.72 -8.75 -5.49
CA SER A 76 3.23 -7.42 -5.10
C SER A 76 2.25 -6.83 -6.12
N GLU A 77 2.48 -7.02 -7.42
CA GLU A 77 1.55 -6.61 -8.48
C GLU A 77 0.19 -7.33 -8.34
N ARG A 78 0.21 -8.64 -8.05
CA ARG A 78 -1.02 -9.40 -7.79
C ARG A 78 -1.78 -8.89 -6.56
N LEU A 79 -1.06 -8.53 -5.50
CA LEU A 79 -1.69 -7.97 -4.29
C LEU A 79 -2.34 -6.62 -4.56
N LEU A 80 -1.71 -5.76 -5.36
CA LEU A 80 -2.26 -4.46 -5.74
C LEU A 80 -3.56 -4.62 -6.54
N VAL A 81 -3.58 -5.51 -7.54
CA VAL A 81 -4.80 -5.80 -8.32
C VAL A 81 -5.93 -6.31 -7.42
N ASN A 82 -5.66 -7.25 -6.50
CA ASN A 82 -6.67 -7.76 -5.58
C ASN A 82 -7.26 -6.68 -4.65
N ILE A 83 -6.44 -5.71 -4.23
CA ILE A 83 -6.87 -4.58 -3.39
C ILE A 83 -7.76 -3.64 -4.22
N GLU A 84 -7.36 -3.35 -5.45
CA GLU A 84 -8.12 -2.51 -6.39
C GLU A 84 -9.49 -3.12 -6.70
N ASP A 85 -9.54 -4.41 -7.03
CA ASP A 85 -10.78 -5.15 -7.28
C ASP A 85 -11.69 -5.17 -6.04
N GLY A 86 -11.10 -5.40 -4.86
CA GLY A 86 -11.82 -5.37 -3.58
C GLY A 86 -12.42 -4.00 -3.27
N PHE A 87 -11.69 -2.93 -3.58
CA PHE A 87 -12.14 -1.55 -3.41
C PHE A 87 -13.25 -1.18 -4.41
N GLN A 88 -13.09 -1.57 -5.68
CA GLN A 88 -14.09 -1.32 -6.73
C GLN A 88 -15.40 -2.06 -6.41
N LYS A 89 -15.33 -3.33 -5.99
CA LYS A 89 -16.50 -4.12 -5.58
C LYS A 89 -17.21 -3.52 -4.37
N SER A 90 -16.46 -2.96 -3.42
CA SER A 90 -17.03 -2.28 -2.25
C SER A 90 -17.72 -0.98 -2.65
N THR A 91 -17.10 -0.20 -3.52
CA THR A 91 -17.65 1.05 -4.06
C THR A 91 -18.92 0.82 -4.85
N SER A 92 -18.94 -0.17 -5.76
CA SER A 92 -20.13 -0.50 -6.56
C SER A 92 -21.29 -0.99 -5.69
N LYS A 93 -21.01 -1.77 -4.64
CA LYS A 93 -22.03 -2.21 -3.67
C LYS A 93 -22.65 -1.04 -2.90
N ILE A 94 -21.84 -0.06 -2.50
CA ILE A 94 -22.33 1.17 -1.85
C ILE A 94 -23.18 1.97 -2.84
N MET A 95 -22.69 2.16 -4.06
CA MET A 95 -23.38 2.93 -5.09
C MET A 95 -24.75 2.33 -5.44
N ASN A 96 -24.84 1.01 -5.58
CA ASN A 96 -26.12 0.32 -5.82
C ASN A 96 -27.08 0.48 -4.64
N LYS A 97 -26.61 0.36 -3.40
CA LYS A 97 -27.44 0.60 -2.20
C LYS A 97 -27.95 2.04 -2.14
N THR A 98 -27.07 3.01 -2.39
CA THR A 98 -27.41 4.42 -2.41
C THR A 98 -28.41 4.74 -3.52
N SER A 99 -28.22 4.18 -4.72
CA SER A 99 -29.17 4.33 -5.83
C SER A 99 -30.55 3.78 -5.47
N ASN A 100 -30.62 2.58 -4.88
CA ASN A 100 -31.89 2.01 -4.42
C ASN A 100 -32.57 2.88 -3.36
N PHE A 101 -31.81 3.42 -2.41
CA PHE A 101 -32.34 4.33 -1.39
C PHE A 101 -32.89 5.61 -2.01
N ILE A 102 -32.13 6.26 -2.90
CA ILE A 102 -32.55 7.47 -3.62
C ILE A 102 -33.82 7.20 -4.41
N ASN A 103 -33.86 6.13 -5.20
CA ASN A 103 -35.04 5.78 -6.01
C ASN A 103 -36.28 5.59 -5.14
N ASN A 104 -36.14 4.92 -4.00
CA ASN A 104 -37.26 4.73 -3.08
C ASN A 104 -37.73 6.04 -2.45
N THR A 105 -36.80 6.90 -2.03
CA THR A 105 -37.10 8.25 -1.52
C THR A 105 -37.81 9.10 -2.58
N THR A 106 -37.31 9.11 -3.82
CA THR A 106 -37.94 9.84 -4.94
C THR A 106 -39.37 9.36 -5.20
N ASN A 107 -39.63 8.05 -5.14
CA ASN A 107 -40.98 7.51 -5.29
C ASN A 107 -41.93 7.95 -4.17
N VAL A 108 -41.44 8.00 -2.93
CA VAL A 108 -42.22 8.53 -1.79
C VAL A 108 -42.55 10.01 -1.98
N PHE A 109 -41.58 10.82 -2.41
CA PHE A 109 -41.81 12.25 -2.67
C PHE A 109 -42.82 12.47 -3.80
N LYS A 110 -42.72 11.74 -4.91
CA LYS A 110 -43.71 11.80 -6.00
C LYS A 110 -45.12 11.47 -5.53
N ASN A 111 -45.27 10.37 -4.79
CA ASN A 111 -46.58 9.98 -4.25
C ASN A 111 -47.16 11.04 -3.29
N LEU A 112 -46.31 11.72 -2.51
CA LEU A 112 -46.75 12.82 -1.65
C LEU A 112 -47.18 14.04 -2.45
N GLU A 113 -46.42 14.41 -3.48
CA GLU A 113 -46.71 15.53 -4.37
C GLU A 113 -48.04 15.32 -5.11
N ASP A 114 -48.26 14.12 -5.67
CA ASP A 114 -49.53 13.74 -6.32
C ASP A 114 -50.71 13.81 -5.36
N LYS A 115 -50.52 13.36 -4.11
CA LYS A 115 -51.57 13.40 -3.08
C LYS A 115 -51.91 14.83 -2.65
N ILE A 116 -50.91 15.71 -2.56
CA ILE A 116 -51.11 17.13 -2.26
C ILE A 116 -51.80 17.83 -3.43
N GLY A 117 -51.34 17.60 -4.67
CA GLY A 117 -51.93 18.17 -5.89
C GLY A 117 -53.42 17.81 -6.04
N ASN A 118 -53.76 16.52 -5.89
CA ASN A 118 -55.16 16.07 -5.93
C ASN A 118 -56.03 16.69 -4.83
N LYS A 119 -55.47 16.88 -3.62
CA LYS A 119 -56.20 17.49 -2.50
C LYS A 119 -56.46 18.98 -2.73
N ILE A 120 -55.55 19.69 -3.39
CA ILE A 120 -55.71 21.12 -3.73
C ILE A 120 -56.77 21.27 -4.81
N GLN A 121 -56.77 20.44 -5.86
CA GLN A 121 -57.77 20.53 -6.93
C GLN A 121 -59.20 20.24 -6.45
N ASN A 122 -59.39 19.31 -5.51
CA ASN A 122 -60.69 19.03 -4.89
C ASN A 122 -61.18 20.12 -3.92
N LYS A 123 -60.33 21.09 -3.54
CA LYS A 123 -60.68 22.18 -2.61
C LYS A 123 -61.00 23.51 -3.31
N VAL A 124 -60.71 23.60 -4.61
CA VAL A 124 -60.89 24.80 -5.45
C VAL A 124 -62.15 24.68 -6.35
N LYS A 125 -62.81 23.52 -6.32
CA LYS A 125 -64.18 23.31 -6.82
C LYS A 125 -65.19 23.51 -5.69
#